data_AF-G4Q5D3-F1
#
_entry.id   AF-G4Q5D3-F1
#
_cell.length_a   1.000
_cell.length_b   1.000
_cell.length_c   1.000
_cell.angle_alpha   90.00
_cell.angle_beta   90.00
_cell.angle_gamma   90.00
#
_symmetry.space_group_name_H-M   'P 1'
#
loop_
_entity.id
_entity.type
_entity.pdbx_description
1 polymer ?
#
loop_
_entity_poly.entity_id
_entity_poly.type
_entity_poly.pdbx_seq_one_letter_code
_entity_poly.pdbx_strand_id
1 'polypeptide(L)'
;MPKIIGTLLVIMLAVIVLVEGRERKAATGKFFGSFGPFFRENADFKKLFGTLLLFIGYIFVVEEVGFTVTSIIFVFLFNVLYTGWSKKALRTSLIISILAPVIVSLIFGVAFNITLPSGICSITFIDYGITIY
;
A
#
# COMPACT_ATOMS: atom_id res chain seq x y z
N MET A 1 14.87 -10.19 -17.18
CA MET A 1 13.79 -9.36 -16.61
C MET A 1 13.28 -9.85 -15.25
N PRO A 2 12.95 -11.14 -15.02
CA PRO A 2 12.47 -11.62 -13.69
C PRO A 2 13.52 -11.51 -12.57
N LYS A 3 14.80 -11.75 -12.92
CA LYS A 3 15.92 -11.73 -11.96
C LYS A 3 16.16 -10.33 -11.37
N ILE A 4 15.99 -9.26 -12.16
CA ILE A 4 16.23 -7.88 -11.71
C ILE A 4 15.17 -7.48 -10.67
N ILE A 5 13.90 -7.78 -10.95
CA ILE A 5 12.78 -7.53 -10.03
C ILE A 5 12.97 -8.34 -8.75
N GLY A 6 13.31 -9.63 -8.88
CA GLY A 6 13.59 -10.49 -7.71
C GLY A 6 14.73 -9.97 -6.85
N THR A 7 15.84 -9.54 -7.47
CA THR A 7 16.99 -8.96 -6.75
C THR A 7 16.61 -7.65 -6.07
N LEU A 8 15.84 -6.77 -6.73
CA LEU A 8 15.37 -5.52 -6.14
C LEU A 8 14.51 -5.76 -4.90
N LEU A 9 13.55 -6.70 -4.99
CA LEU A 9 12.67 -7.05 -3.88
C LEU A 9 13.45 -7.60 -2.69
N VAL A 10 14.45 -8.44 -2.92
CA VAL A 10 15.32 -8.97 -1.86
C VAL A 10 16.13 -7.85 -1.20
N ILE A 11 16.64 -6.88 -1.98
CA ILE A 11 17.36 -5.72 -1.44
C ILE A 11 16.42 -4.86 -0.59
N MET A 12 15.21 -4.57 -1.07
CA MET A 12 14.22 -3.80 -0.29
C MET A 12 13.86 -4.52 1.01
N LEU A 13 13.65 -5.83 0.96
CA LEU A 13 13.40 -6.64 2.16
C LEU A 13 14.56 -6.54 3.15
N ALA A 14 15.80 -6.67 2.68
CA ALA A 14 16.98 -6.54 3.53
C ALA A 14 17.08 -5.16 4.18
N VAL A 15 16.78 -4.08 3.44
CA VAL A 15 16.75 -2.72 3.97
C VAL A 15 15.69 -2.57 5.06
N ILE A 16 14.47 -3.08 4.85
CA ILE A 16 13.39 -3.03 5.84
C ILE A 16 13.79 -3.76 7.12
N VAL A 17 14.31 -4.99 7.00
CA VAL A 17 14.77 -5.79 8.15
C VAL A 17 15.88 -5.07 8.92
N LEU A 18 16.81 -4.41 8.22
CA LEU A 18 17.87 -3.64 8.87
C LEU A 18 17.34 -2.40 9.58
N VAL A 19 16.43 -1.64 8.96
CA VAL A 19 15.84 -0.43 9.57
C VAL A 19 15.00 -0.81 10.79
N GLU A 20 14.05 -1.73 10.65
CA GLU A 20 13.23 -2.19 11.78
C GLU A 20 14.07 -2.86 12.87
N GLY A 21 15.06 -3.67 12.50
CA GLY A 21 15.95 -4.33 13.44
C GLY A 21 16.81 -3.34 14.23
N ARG A 22 17.23 -2.23 13.61
CA ARG A 22 17.96 -1.15 14.29
C ARG A 22 17.08 -0.39 15.28
N GLU A 23 15.89 0.02 14.85
CA GLU A 23 14.91 0.71 15.72
C GLU A 23 14.52 -0.17 16.91
N ARG A 24 14.30 -1.47 16.68
CA ARG A 24 14.01 -2.45 17.74
C ARG A 24 15.21 -2.68 18.67
N LYS A 25 16.43 -2.77 18.13
CA LYS A 25 17.64 -2.90 18.96
C LYS A 25 17.83 -1.67 19.84
N ALA A 26 17.54 -0.48 19.33
CA ALA A 26 17.59 0.76 20.10
C ALA A 26 16.52 0.80 21.20
N ALA A 27 15.31 0.28 20.95
CA ALA A 27 14.21 0.30 21.90
C ALA A 27 14.22 -0.85 22.93
N THR A 28 14.71 -2.04 22.56
CA THR A 28 14.55 -3.29 23.34
C THR A 28 15.84 -4.09 23.54
N GLY A 29 16.97 -3.65 22.98
CA GLY A 29 18.27 -4.33 23.12
C GLY A 29 18.41 -5.64 22.33
N LYS A 30 17.35 -6.14 21.69
CA LYS A 30 17.34 -7.36 20.87
C LYS A 30 16.96 -7.05 19.41
N PHE A 31 17.65 -7.69 18.47
CA PHE A 31 17.42 -7.51 17.03
C PHE A 31 16.25 -8.37 16.51
N PHE A 32 16.09 -9.58 17.04
CA PHE A 32 14.93 -10.45 16.80
C PHE A 32 14.04 -10.47 18.04
N GLY A 33 12.74 -10.28 17.83
CA GLY A 33 11.75 -10.24 18.90
C GLY A 33 11.35 -11.64 19.38
N SER A 34 10.99 -11.74 20.66
CA SER A 34 10.14 -12.83 21.16
C SER A 34 8.75 -12.70 20.52
N PHE A 35 8.15 -13.81 20.08
CA PHE A 35 6.72 -13.84 19.73
C PHE A 35 5.92 -13.55 21.00
N GLY A 36 5.58 -12.28 21.22
CA GLY A 36 4.63 -11.89 22.26
C GLY A 36 3.22 -12.36 21.93
N PRO A 37 2.26 -12.24 22.87
CA PRO A 37 0.86 -12.51 22.58
C PRO A 37 0.39 -11.68 21.38
N PHE A 38 -0.18 -12.35 20.39
CA PHE A 38 -0.58 -11.77 19.09
C PHE A 38 -1.62 -10.65 19.25
N PHE A 39 -2.41 -10.68 20.32
CA PHE A 39 -3.35 -9.64 20.70
C PHE A 39 -2.97 -9.05 22.05
N ARG A 40 -2.83 -7.72 22.11
CA ARG A 40 -2.69 -6.98 23.36
C ARG A 40 -4.08 -6.74 23.96
N GLU A 41 -4.14 -6.56 25.28
CA GLU A 41 -5.37 -6.42 26.07
C GLU A 41 -6.31 -5.26 25.63
N ASN A 42 -5.80 -4.29 24.87
CA ASN A 42 -6.56 -3.19 24.27
C ASN A 42 -6.45 -3.19 22.73
N ALA A 43 -6.53 -4.36 22.09
CA ALA A 43 -6.50 -4.45 20.64
C ALA A 43 -7.74 -3.78 20.02
N ASP A 44 -7.51 -2.89 19.05
CA ASP A 44 -8.57 -2.13 18.38
C ASP A 44 -9.23 -3.01 17.30
N PHE A 45 -10.02 -3.99 17.76
CA PHE A 45 -10.63 -5.02 16.92
C PHE A 45 -11.46 -4.43 15.77
N LYS A 46 -12.06 -3.25 15.95
CA LYS A 46 -12.81 -2.55 14.89
C LYS A 46 -11.93 -2.19 13.70
N LYS A 47 -10.72 -1.67 13.95
CA LYS A 47 -9.76 -1.38 12.88
C LYS A 47 -9.20 -2.66 12.29
N LEU A 48 -8.97 -3.68 13.10
CA LEU A 48 -8.45 -4.95 12.63
C LEU A 48 -9.41 -5.65 11.66
N PHE A 49 -10.68 -5.82 12.05
CA PHE A 49 -11.70 -6.40 11.18
C PHE A 49 -12.07 -5.47 10.01
N GLY A 50 -12.09 -4.15 10.23
CA GLY A 50 -12.31 -3.17 9.16
C GLY A 50 -11.22 -3.25 8.09
N THR A 51 -9.96 -3.37 8.50
CA THR A 51 -8.83 -3.54 7.58
C THR A 51 -8.91 -4.87 6.84
N LEU A 52 -9.26 -5.95 7.54
CA LEU A 52 -9.43 -7.26 6.91
C LEU A 52 -10.53 -7.23 5.84
N LEU A 53 -11.68 -6.64 6.15
CA LEU A 53 -12.80 -6.53 5.23
C LEU A 53 -12.44 -5.67 4.00
N LEU A 54 -11.82 -4.51 4.22
CA LEU A 54 -11.35 -3.65 3.13
C LEU A 54 -10.30 -4.36 2.27
N PHE A 55 -9.42 -5.15 2.86
CA PHE A 55 -8.41 -5.90 2.12
C PHE A 55 -9.02 -6.98 1.23
N ILE A 56 -9.96 -7.75 1.77
CA ILE A 56 -10.71 -8.76 1.00
C ILE A 56 -11.47 -8.08 -0.14
N GLY A 57 -12.18 -6.97 0.14
CA GLY A 57 -12.88 -6.20 -0.87
C GLY A 57 -11.97 -5.67 -1.97
N TYR A 58 -10.77 -5.21 -1.63
CA TYR A 58 -9.80 -4.72 -2.61
C TYR A 58 -9.40 -5.81 -3.61
N ILE A 59 -9.10 -7.01 -3.14
CA ILE A 59 -8.66 -8.13 -4.00
C ILE A 59 -9.73 -8.45 -5.04
N PHE A 60 -11.02 -8.44 -4.66
CA PHE A 60 -12.10 -8.72 -5.61
C PHE A 60 -12.37 -7.59 -6.60
N VAL A 61 -12.18 -6.33 -6.18
CA VAL A 61 -12.53 -5.16 -7.01
C VAL A 61 -11.40 -4.75 -7.94
N VAL A 62 -10.14 -4.95 -7.55
CA VAL A 62 -8.97 -4.42 -8.28
C VAL A 62 -8.82 -5.01 -9.67
N GLU A 63 -9.17 -6.29 -9.85
CA GLU A 63 -9.09 -6.96 -11.16
C GLU A 63 -10.15 -6.43 -12.14
N GLU A 64 -11.35 -6.11 -11.64
CA GLU A 64 -12.48 -5.63 -12.45
C GLU A 64 -12.36 -4.15 -12.79
N VAL A 65 -12.04 -3.30 -11.81
CA VAL A 65 -12.08 -1.84 -11.96
C VAL A 65 -10.75 -1.26 -12.43
N GLY A 66 -9.63 -1.82 -12.00
CA GLY A 66 -8.29 -1.36 -12.31
C GLY A 66 -7.55 -0.79 -11.10
N PHE A 67 -6.22 -0.87 -11.14
CA PHE A 67 -5.36 -0.58 -9.99
C PHE A 67 -5.52 0.85 -9.47
N THR A 68 -5.41 1.87 -10.33
CA THR A 68 -5.40 3.28 -9.88
C THR A 68 -6.72 3.66 -9.24
N VAL A 69 -7.85 3.40 -9.90
CA VAL A 69 -9.18 3.80 -9.39
C VAL A 69 -9.53 3.04 -8.11
N THR A 70 -9.30 1.72 -8.09
CA THR A 70 -9.54 0.92 -6.88
C THR A 70 -8.65 1.39 -5.74
N SER A 71 -7.37 1.63 -6.00
CA SER A 71 -6.45 2.13 -4.99
C SER A 71 -6.84 3.50 -4.45
N ILE A 72 -7.33 4.43 -5.29
CA ILE A 72 -7.83 5.73 -4.80
C ILE A 72 -8.94 5.54 -3.77
N ILE A 73 -9.94 4.71 -4.09
CA ILE A 73 -11.09 4.47 -3.22
C ILE A 73 -10.65 3.76 -1.93
N PHE A 74 -9.89 2.66 -2.05
CA PHE A 74 -9.52 1.86 -0.90
C PHE A 74 -8.46 2.53 -0.02
N VAL A 75 -7.48 3.24 -0.57
CA VAL A 75 -6.51 4.04 0.21
C VAL A 75 -7.22 5.16 0.96
N PHE A 76 -8.24 5.78 0.36
CA PHE A 76 -9.07 6.75 1.07
C PHE A 76 -9.80 6.10 2.26
N LEU A 77 -10.48 4.97 2.03
CA LEU A 77 -11.21 4.24 3.08
C LEU A 77 -10.30 3.75 4.20
N PHE A 78 -9.13 3.20 3.89
CA PHE A 78 -8.12 2.84 4.89
C PHE A 78 -7.69 4.07 5.68
N ASN A 79 -7.34 5.16 5.02
CA ASN A 79 -6.93 6.38 5.72
C ASN A 79 -8.02 6.91 6.65
N VAL A 80 -9.29 6.91 6.23
CA VAL A 80 -10.42 7.32 7.08
C VAL A 80 -10.62 6.34 8.25
N LEU A 81 -10.46 5.04 8.04
CA LEU A 81 -10.55 4.03 9.09
C LEU A 81 -9.49 4.25 10.19
N TYR A 82 -8.28 4.65 9.80
CA TYR A 82 -7.18 4.87 10.74
C TYR A 82 -7.15 6.28 11.36
N THR A 83 -7.48 7.32 10.61
CA THR A 83 -7.35 8.73 11.05
C THR A 83 -8.67 9.36 11.50
N GLY A 84 -9.82 8.72 11.22
CA GLY A 84 -11.14 9.17 11.60
C GLY A 84 -11.71 10.28 10.71
N TRP A 85 -12.85 10.85 11.14
CA TRP A 85 -13.72 11.70 10.31
C TRP A 85 -13.47 13.21 10.45
N SER A 86 -12.33 13.62 10.98
CA SER A 86 -12.05 15.05 11.15
C SER A 86 -11.84 15.74 9.79
N LYS A 87 -12.27 17.00 9.64
CA LYS A 87 -12.11 17.76 8.39
C LYS A 87 -10.66 17.89 7.93
N LYS A 88 -9.70 17.86 8.86
CA LYS A 88 -8.26 17.88 8.56
C LYS A 88 -7.81 16.51 8.07
N ALA A 89 -8.19 15.44 8.78
CA ALA A 89 -7.90 14.06 8.39
C ALA A 89 -8.45 13.75 7.00
N LEU A 90 -9.74 14.01 6.75
CA LEU A 90 -10.38 13.76 5.45
C LEU A 90 -9.68 14.45 4.27
N ARG A 91 -9.25 15.70 4.44
CA ARG A 91 -8.49 16.41 3.38
C ARG A 91 -7.14 15.77 3.13
N THR A 92 -6.40 15.42 4.18
CA THR A 92 -5.12 14.74 4.05
C THR A 92 -5.29 13.34 3.43
N SER A 93 -6.31 12.59 3.85
CA SER A 93 -6.67 11.29 3.28
C SER A 93 -7.00 11.40 1.80
N LEU A 94 -7.76 12.41 1.40
CA LEU A 94 -8.12 12.63 -0.01
C LEU A 94 -6.88 12.89 -0.87
N ILE A 95 -6.00 13.79 -0.42
CA ILE A 95 -4.75 14.11 -1.14
C ILE A 95 -3.87 12.87 -1.28
N ILE A 96 -3.66 12.13 -0.19
CA ILE A 96 -2.82 10.92 -0.19
C ILE A 96 -3.44 9.84 -1.08
N SER A 97 -4.76 9.67 -1.03
CA SER A 97 -5.46 8.66 -1.82
C SER A 97 -5.36 8.88 -3.32
N ILE A 98 -5.13 10.11 -3.76
CA ILE A 98 -4.94 10.42 -5.19
C ILE A 98 -3.45 10.35 -5.55
N LEU A 99 -2.60 11.03 -4.78
CA LEU A 99 -1.18 11.12 -5.09
C LEU A 99 -0.47 9.77 -5.01
N ALA A 100 -0.72 8.97 -3.97
CA ALA A 100 0.04 7.75 -3.76
C ALA A 100 -0.22 6.70 -4.86
N PRO A 101 -1.47 6.37 -5.23
CA PRO A 101 -1.72 5.42 -6.32
C PRO A 101 -1.21 5.90 -7.67
N VAL A 102 -1.34 7.20 -7.98
CA VAL A 102 -0.86 7.77 -9.25
C VAL A 102 0.67 7.68 -9.33
N ILE A 103 1.38 8.07 -8.26
CA ILE A 103 2.85 7.97 -8.22
C ILE A 103 3.29 6.51 -8.37
N VAL A 104 2.63 5.58 -7.65
CA VAL A 104 2.93 4.15 -7.75
C VAL A 104 2.68 3.65 -9.17
N SER A 105 1.52 3.97 -9.77
CA SER A 105 1.23 3.57 -11.15
C SER A 105 2.25 4.11 -12.14
N LEU A 106 2.74 5.35 -11.96
CA LEU A 106 3.77 5.93 -12.82
C LEU A 106 5.13 5.24 -12.65
N ILE A 107 5.55 4.94 -11.42
CA ILE A 107 6.80 4.23 -11.15
C ILE A 107 6.74 2.82 -11.78
N PHE A 108 5.64 2.10 -11.59
CA PHE A 108 5.51 0.74 -12.12
C PHE A 108 5.33 0.71 -13.64
N GLY A 109 4.58 1.65 -14.21
CA GLY A 109 4.38 1.76 -15.65
C GLY A 109 5.64 2.25 -16.38
N VAL A 110 6.31 3.28 -15.88
CA VAL A 110 7.44 3.93 -16.58
C VAL A 110 8.79 3.34 -16.16
N ALA A 111 9.06 3.19 -14.87
CA ALA A 111 10.37 2.75 -14.39
C ALA A 111 10.54 1.22 -14.45
N PHE A 112 9.47 0.47 -14.18
CA PHE A 112 9.52 -1.00 -14.17
C PHE A 112 8.96 -1.64 -15.44
N ASN A 113 8.18 -0.91 -16.25
CA ASN A 113 7.53 -1.45 -17.46
C ASN A 113 6.70 -2.73 -17.15
N ILE A 114 6.08 -2.75 -15.97
CA ILE A 114 5.21 -3.84 -15.51
C ILE A 114 3.76 -3.37 -15.63
N THR A 115 2.92 -4.19 -16.24
CA THR A 115 1.48 -3.97 -16.33
C THR A 115 0.82 -4.24 -14.98
N LEU A 116 0.20 -3.21 -14.39
CA LEU A 116 -0.71 -3.37 -13.26
C LEU A 116 -2.10 -3.78 -13.78
N PRO A 117 -2.99 -4.35 -12.93
CA PRO A 117 -4.36 -4.67 -13.34
C PRO A 117 -5.03 -3.45 -13.98
N SER A 118 -5.29 -3.52 -15.29
CA SER A 118 -5.79 -2.40 -16.08
C SER A 118 -7.29 -2.18 -15.90
N GLY A 119 -8.04 -3.21 -15.50
CA GLY A 119 -9.50 -3.17 -15.31
C GLY A 119 -10.24 -2.41 -16.42
N ILE A 120 -11.42 -1.90 -16.09
CA ILE A 120 -12.25 -1.08 -17.00
C ILE A 120 -11.80 0.39 -17.02
N CYS A 121 -11.13 0.87 -15.97
CA CYS A 121 -10.77 2.28 -15.80
C CYS A 121 -9.27 2.58 -15.95
N SER A 122 -8.58 1.95 -16.90
CA SER A 122 -7.22 2.35 -17.27
C SER A 122 -7.21 3.72 -17.95
N ILE A 123 -6.42 4.67 -17.43
CA ILE A 123 -6.22 5.99 -18.03
C ILE A 123 -4.95 5.94 -18.88
N THR A 124 -5.11 5.61 -20.15
CA THR A 124 -4.02 5.63 -21.14
C THR A 124 -3.74 7.07 -21.59
N PHE A 125 -2.58 7.63 -21.25
CA PHE A 125 -2.12 8.90 -21.84
C PHE A 125 -1.52 8.60 -23.23
N ILE A 126 -2.40 8.50 -24.22
CA ILE A 126 -2.07 8.14 -25.62
C ILE A 126 -1.03 9.10 -26.22
N ASP A 127 -0.99 10.37 -25.81
CA ASP A 127 -0.05 11.38 -26.35
C ASP A 127 1.42 11.22 -25.91
N TYR A 128 1.72 10.45 -24.85
CA TYR A 128 3.08 10.29 -24.32
C TYR A 128 3.57 8.83 -24.28
N GLY A 129 2.74 7.87 -24.73
CA GLY A 129 3.06 6.44 -24.63
C GLY A 129 3.10 5.91 -23.19
N ILE A 130 2.52 6.64 -22.23
CA ILE A 130 2.50 6.27 -20.81
C ILE A 130 1.08 5.82 -20.44
N THR A 131 0.95 4.61 -19.92
CA THR A 131 -0.33 4.09 -19.41
C THR A 131 -0.36 4.21 -17.90
N ILE A 132 -1.36 4.92 -17.36
CA ILE A 132 -1.70 4.89 -15.94
C ILE A 132 -2.80 3.82 -15.79
N TYR A 133 -2.50 2.79 -15.02
CA TYR A 133 -3.32 1.59 -14.85
C TYR A 133 -4.21 1.71 -13.62
#